data_AF-A0A547PC06-F1
#
_entry.id   AF-A0A547PC06-F1
#
_cell.length_a   1.000
_cell.length_b   1.000
_cell.length_c   1.000
_cell.angle_alpha   90.00
_cell.angle_beta   90.00
_cell.angle_gamma   90.00
#
_symmetry.space_group_name_H-M   'P 1'
#
loop_
_entity.id
_entity.type
_entity.pdbx_description
1 polymer ?
#
loop_
_entity_poly.entity_id
_entity_poly.type
_entity_poly.pdbx_seq_one_letter_code
_entity_poly.pdbx_strand_id
1 'polypeptide(L)'
;MMTGASNLSLIASAIYGIVFLTTLLAAVAAAKTHQKQWHILSWVWLAAVFAAMAAARIYQVEDVMRDELREMLRAQGNYNTRRVFQGAIAVALAGVIAALCAWWFVRRGRYLHGKRNVAVALANAAGAGLIMLVMMRLISLSQIDWFLFGPLKLNWIADLGFSFAVSGASISYVWWVSRRF
;
A
#
# COMPACT_ATOMS: atom_id res chain seq x y z
N MET A 1 6.25 -2.12 29.30
CA MET A 1 6.28 -3.60 29.22
C MET A 1 6.19 -3.99 27.75
N MET A 2 7.29 -4.51 27.18
CA MET A 2 7.35 -5.04 25.81
C MET A 2 6.77 -6.45 25.80
N THR A 3 5.49 -6.62 25.48
CA THR A 3 4.92 -7.96 25.21
C THR A 3 3.81 -7.86 24.17
N GLY A 4 4.09 -8.39 22.98
CA GLY A 4 3.07 -8.74 21.99
C GLY A 4 2.96 -7.80 20.81
N ALA A 5 3.98 -7.76 19.92
CA ALA A 5 3.61 -7.68 18.51
C ALA A 5 2.70 -8.88 18.27
N SER A 6 1.39 -8.66 18.12
CA SER A 6 0.45 -9.76 17.90
C SER A 6 1.00 -10.61 16.75
N ASN A 7 0.90 -11.94 16.82
CA ASN A 7 1.42 -12.84 15.78
C ASN A 7 1.00 -12.40 14.36
N LEU A 8 -0.15 -11.74 14.25
CA LEU A 8 -0.66 -11.09 13.05
C LEU A 8 0.22 -9.94 12.54
N SER A 9 0.68 -9.01 13.38
CA SER A 9 1.58 -7.93 12.96
C SER A 9 2.91 -8.48 12.45
N LEU A 10 3.43 -9.51 13.12
CA LEU A 10 4.69 -10.17 12.74
C LEU A 10 4.55 -10.85 11.37
N ILE A 11 3.45 -11.59 11.15
CA ILE A 11 3.14 -12.20 9.85
C ILE A 11 2.97 -11.12 8.75
N ALA A 12 2.23 -10.04 9.03
CA ALA A 12 2.05 -8.95 8.06
C ALA A 12 3.39 -8.30 7.69
N SER A 13 4.26 -8.04 8.68
CA SER A 13 5.60 -7.49 8.44
C SER A 13 6.47 -8.43 7.60
N ALA A 14 6.39 -9.75 7.82
CA ALA A 14 7.10 -10.75 7.04
C ALA A 14 6.61 -10.77 5.58
N ILE A 15 5.29 -10.65 5.37
CA ILE A 15 4.70 -10.56 4.02
C ILE A 15 5.18 -9.30 3.31
N TYR A 16 5.13 -8.14 3.97
CA TYR A 16 5.66 -6.91 3.37
C TYR A 16 7.17 -7.00 3.09
N GLY A 17 7.93 -7.69 3.95
CA GLY A 17 9.34 -8.00 3.72
C GLY A 17 9.56 -8.86 2.46
N ILE A 18 8.72 -9.88 2.24
CA ILE A 18 8.76 -10.69 1.01
C ILE A 18 8.45 -9.82 -0.22
N VAL A 19 7.41 -8.98 -0.16
CA VAL A 19 7.07 -8.10 -1.29
C VAL A 19 8.17 -7.07 -1.56
N PHE A 20 8.79 -6.54 -0.51
CA PHE A 20 9.97 -5.69 -0.61
C PHE A 20 11.10 -6.39 -1.36
N LEU A 21 11.44 -7.62 -0.98
CA LEU A 21 12.50 -8.38 -1.66
C LEU A 21 12.15 -8.68 -3.12
N THR A 22 10.92 -9.07 -3.44
CA THR A 22 10.53 -9.39 -4.82
C THR A 22 10.48 -8.14 -5.71
N THR A 23 10.04 -7.00 -5.19
CA THR A 23 10.08 -5.71 -5.90
C THR A 23 11.50 -5.20 -6.11
N LEU A 24 12.39 -5.41 -5.13
CA LEU A 24 13.82 -5.07 -5.27
C LEU A 24 14.51 -5.96 -6.32
N LEU A 25 14.20 -7.27 -6.34
CA LEU A 25 14.68 -8.17 -7.40
C LEU A 25 14.19 -7.72 -8.78
N ALA A 26 12.94 -7.26 -8.90
CA ALA A 26 12.41 -6.71 -10.15
C ALA A 26 13.10 -5.40 -10.56
N ALA A 27 13.45 -4.54 -9.62
CA ALA A 27 14.24 -3.33 -9.87
C ALA A 27 15.65 -3.66 -10.38
N VAL A 28 16.34 -4.61 -9.72
CA VAL A 28 17.68 -5.07 -10.12
C VAL A 28 17.63 -5.73 -11.50
N ALA A 29 16.63 -6.59 -11.75
CA ALA A 29 16.44 -7.20 -13.07
C ALA A 29 16.19 -6.15 -14.15
N ALA A 30 15.37 -5.12 -13.88
CA ALA A 30 15.13 -4.03 -14.82
C ALA A 30 16.41 -3.23 -15.11
N ALA A 31 17.25 -2.98 -14.10
CA ALA A 31 18.52 -2.27 -14.23
C ALA A 31 19.55 -3.08 -15.04
N LYS A 32 19.75 -4.36 -14.71
CA LYS A 32 20.69 -5.26 -15.41
C LYS A 32 20.34 -5.45 -16.89
N THR A 33 19.05 -5.40 -17.23
CA THR A 33 18.56 -5.63 -18.59
C THR A 33 18.30 -4.35 -19.38
N HIS A 34 18.84 -3.21 -18.91
CA HIS A 34 18.73 -1.89 -19.53
C HIS A 34 17.29 -1.53 -19.94
N GLN A 35 16.30 -1.90 -19.13
CA GLN A 35 14.91 -1.50 -19.38
C GLN A 35 14.74 0.01 -19.17
N LYS A 36 13.62 0.54 -19.67
CA LYS A 36 13.29 1.96 -19.55
C LYS A 36 13.37 2.40 -18.09
N GLN A 37 13.94 3.59 -17.83
CA GLN A 37 14.13 4.14 -16.49
C GLN A 37 12.85 4.14 -15.63
N TRP A 38 11.68 4.34 -16.24
CA TRP A 38 10.41 4.34 -15.51
C TRP A 38 10.05 2.98 -14.90
N HIS A 39 10.54 1.85 -15.44
CA HIS A 39 10.35 0.54 -14.81
C HIS A 39 11.14 0.48 -13.50
N ILE A 40 12.40 0.90 -13.56
CA ILE A 40 13.32 0.91 -12.41
C ILE A 40 12.73 1.79 -11.31
N LEU A 41 12.35 3.02 -11.65
CA LEU A 41 11.74 3.96 -10.70
C LEU A 41 10.43 3.41 -10.09
N SER A 42 9.57 2.74 -10.87
CA SER A 42 8.34 2.15 -10.34
C SER A 42 8.63 1.04 -9.33
N TRP A 43 9.56 0.14 -9.63
CA TRP A 43 9.92 -0.96 -8.72
C TRP A 43 10.63 -0.47 -7.46
N VAL A 44 11.54 0.50 -7.59
CA VAL A 44 12.23 1.14 -6.45
C VAL A 44 11.21 1.88 -5.57
N TRP A 45 10.27 2.60 -6.17
CA TRP A 45 9.19 3.26 -5.44
C TRP A 45 8.33 2.27 -4.66
N LEU A 46 7.88 1.18 -5.31
CA LEU A 46 7.12 0.13 -4.63
C LEU A 46 7.92 -0.51 -3.49
N ALA A 47 9.20 -0.82 -3.70
CA ALA A 47 10.07 -1.32 -2.65
C ALA A 47 10.15 -0.35 -1.47
N ALA A 48 10.33 0.95 -1.72
CA ALA A 48 10.36 1.97 -0.68
C ALA A 48 9.04 2.04 0.11
N VAL A 49 7.89 1.95 -0.58
CA VAL A 49 6.56 1.92 0.06
C VAL A 49 6.41 0.70 0.97
N PHE A 50 6.73 -0.51 0.47
CA PHE A 50 6.61 -1.73 1.28
C PHE A 50 7.60 -1.76 2.45
N ALA A 51 8.81 -1.20 2.29
CA ALA A 51 9.75 -1.03 3.38
C ALA A 51 9.22 -0.07 4.45
N ALA A 52 8.66 1.07 4.05
CA ALA A 52 8.03 2.02 4.97
C ALA A 52 6.84 1.39 5.70
N MET A 53 6.02 0.59 5.02
CA MET A 53 4.90 -0.12 5.63
C MET A 53 5.35 -1.22 6.60
N ALA A 54 6.40 -1.97 6.28
CA ALA A 54 6.99 -2.95 7.18
C ALA A 54 7.53 -2.27 8.45
N ALA A 55 8.26 -1.15 8.30
CA ALA A 55 8.72 -0.36 9.42
C ALA A 55 7.56 0.18 10.26
N ALA A 56 6.53 0.76 9.63
CA ALA A 56 5.35 1.27 10.30
C ALA A 56 4.63 0.19 11.13
N ARG A 57 4.62 -1.07 10.63
CA ARG A 57 4.08 -2.23 11.37
C ARG A 57 4.94 -2.63 12.56
N ILE A 58 6.26 -2.68 12.40
CA ILE A 58 7.21 -3.04 13.47
C ILE A 58 7.12 -2.03 14.62
N TYR A 59 7.09 -0.74 14.30
CA TYR A 59 7.01 0.33 15.29
C TYR A 59 5.60 0.61 15.79
N GLN A 60 4.60 -0.15 15.35
CA GLN A 60 3.18 0.06 15.70
C GLN A 60 2.76 1.52 15.50
N VAL A 61 3.25 2.16 14.43
CA VAL A 61 3.01 3.59 14.16
C VAL A 61 1.51 3.88 14.07
N GLU A 62 0.73 2.93 13.52
CA GLU A 62 -0.73 3.04 13.49
C GLU A 62 -1.34 3.19 14.89
N ASP A 63 -0.84 2.44 15.87
CA ASP A 63 -1.37 2.45 17.23
C ASP A 63 -0.96 3.74 17.96
N VAL A 64 0.30 4.16 17.82
CA VAL A 64 0.81 5.42 18.39
C VAL A 64 0.05 6.62 17.82
N MET A 65 -0.10 6.69 16.48
CA MET A 65 -0.84 7.78 15.85
C MET A 65 -2.31 7.80 16.28
N ARG A 66 -2.93 6.62 16.43
CA ARG A 66 -4.32 6.50 16.87
C ARG A 66 -4.51 6.96 18.32
N ASP A 67 -3.56 6.66 19.20
CA ASP A 67 -3.63 7.06 20.60
C ASP A 67 -3.36 8.57 20.77
N GLU A 68 -2.37 9.13 20.06
CA GLU A 68 -2.14 10.58 19.99
C GLU A 68 -3.37 11.34 19.46
N LEU A 69 -3.97 10.84 18.39
CA LEU A 69 -5.23 11.37 17.87
C LEU A 69 -6.34 11.30 18.93
N ARG A 70 -6.47 10.18 19.66
CA ARG A 70 -7.47 10.05 20.72
C ARG A 70 -7.24 11.02 21.87
N GLU A 71 -5.99 11.27 22.24
CA GLU A 71 -5.60 12.16 23.33
C GLU A 71 -5.86 13.63 22.96
N MET A 72 -5.38 14.09 21.79
CA MET A 72 -5.73 15.41 21.26
C MET A 72 -7.25 15.62 21.20
N LEU A 73 -7.99 14.58 20.80
CA LEU A 73 -9.44 14.65 20.69
C LEU A 73 -10.19 14.56 22.02
N ARG A 74 -9.55 14.08 23.11
CA ARG A 74 -10.11 14.19 24.47
C ARG A 74 -9.91 15.60 25.02
N ALA A 75 -8.77 16.22 24.73
CA ALA A 75 -8.45 17.57 25.18
C ALA A 75 -9.41 18.65 24.63
N GLN A 76 -9.99 18.46 23.45
CA GLN A 76 -10.85 19.46 22.81
C GLN A 76 -12.36 19.36 23.16
N GLY A 77 -12.79 18.36 23.95
CA GLY A 77 -14.18 18.22 24.43
C GLY A 77 -15.27 18.06 23.35
N ASN A 78 -14.92 18.08 22.06
CA ASN A 78 -15.87 18.27 20.96
C ASN A 78 -16.00 17.01 20.10
N TYR A 79 -16.76 16.03 20.60
CA TYR A 79 -16.94 14.73 19.94
C TYR A 79 -17.77 14.78 18.64
N ASN A 80 -18.65 15.78 18.45
CA ASN A 80 -19.52 15.86 17.28
C ASN A 80 -18.84 16.44 16.03
N THR A 81 -17.87 17.34 16.19
CA THR A 81 -17.11 17.91 15.07
C THR A 81 -16.15 16.89 14.42
N ARG A 82 -15.84 15.79 15.14
CA ARG A 82 -14.94 14.69 14.71
C ARG A 82 -15.30 14.11 13.36
N ARG A 83 -16.57 13.73 13.19
CA ARG A 83 -17.00 12.87 12.08
C ARG A 83 -16.98 13.63 10.74
N VAL A 84 -17.22 14.94 10.79
CA VAL A 84 -17.26 15.80 9.60
C VAL A 84 -15.86 16.10 9.09
N PHE A 85 -14.93 16.52 9.96
CA PHE A 85 -13.58 16.90 9.53
C PHE A 85 -12.71 15.69 9.12
N GLN A 86 -12.73 14.60 9.90
CA GLN A 86 -11.94 13.40 9.55
C GLN A 86 -12.47 12.72 8.28
N GLY A 87 -13.79 12.66 8.14
CA GLY A 87 -14.43 12.16 6.92
C GLY A 87 -14.08 13.01 5.70
N ALA A 88 -14.14 14.33 5.82
CA ALA A 88 -13.81 15.25 4.72
C ALA A 88 -12.34 15.14 4.29
N ILE A 89 -11.40 15.09 5.24
CA ILE A 89 -9.97 14.95 4.92
C ILE A 89 -9.68 13.58 4.29
N ALA A 90 -10.26 12.49 4.81
CA ALA A 90 -10.10 11.16 4.21
C ALA A 90 -10.61 11.10 2.78
N VAL A 91 -11.82 11.61 2.53
CA VAL A 91 -12.43 11.63 1.20
C VAL A 91 -11.63 12.54 0.26
N ALA A 92 -11.11 13.67 0.74
CA ALA A 92 -10.27 14.55 -0.06
C ALA A 92 -8.94 13.88 -0.45
N LEU A 93 -8.23 13.26 0.51
CA LEU A 93 -6.98 12.54 0.25
C LEU A 93 -7.20 11.34 -0.67
N ALA A 94 -8.23 10.55 -0.41
CA ALA A 94 -8.66 9.45 -1.25
C ALA A 94 -8.97 9.90 -2.68
N GLY A 95 -9.70 11.00 -2.83
CA GLY A 95 -10.05 11.60 -4.10
C GLY A 95 -8.82 12.07 -4.87
N VAL A 96 -7.86 12.72 -4.20
CA VAL A 96 -6.59 13.16 -4.81
C VAL A 96 -5.76 11.96 -5.27
N ILE A 97 -5.60 10.92 -4.44
CA ILE A 97 -4.85 9.71 -4.80
C ILE A 97 -5.53 9.00 -5.97
N ALA A 98 -6.85 8.84 -5.92
CA ALA A 98 -7.63 8.23 -7.00
C ALA A 98 -7.52 9.05 -8.29
N ALA A 99 -7.58 10.37 -8.22
CA ALA A 99 -7.44 11.27 -9.37
C ALA A 99 -6.02 11.20 -9.97
N LEU A 100 -4.97 11.17 -9.13
CA LEU A 100 -3.59 11.00 -9.59
C LEU A 100 -3.39 9.64 -10.27
N CYS A 101 -3.94 8.57 -9.70
CA CYS A 101 -3.88 7.23 -10.28
C CYS A 101 -4.65 7.16 -11.61
N ALA A 102 -5.87 7.70 -11.65
CA ALA A 102 -6.70 7.76 -12.85
C ALA A 102 -6.04 8.61 -13.94
N TRP A 103 -5.52 9.79 -13.60
CA TRP A 103 -4.78 10.65 -14.51
C TRP A 103 -3.54 9.96 -15.07
N TRP A 104 -2.79 9.26 -14.22
CA TRP A 104 -1.62 8.47 -14.63
C TRP A 104 -2.03 7.34 -15.59
N PHE A 105 -3.09 6.61 -15.27
CA PHE A 105 -3.64 5.55 -16.12
C PHE A 105 -4.16 6.07 -17.46
N VAL A 106 -4.87 7.20 -17.48
CA VAL A 106 -5.40 7.80 -18.72
C VAL A 106 -4.26 8.34 -19.59
N ARG A 107 -3.27 9.03 -19.00
CA ARG A 107 -2.12 9.54 -19.77
C ARG A 107 -1.21 8.44 -20.27
N ARG A 108 -1.02 7.36 -19.50
CA ARG A 108 -0.09 6.27 -19.87
C ARG A 108 -0.75 5.06 -20.50
N GLY A 109 -2.08 4.95 -20.46
CA GLY A 109 -2.84 3.84 -21.02
C GLY A 109 -2.59 3.60 -22.50
N ARG A 110 -2.38 4.69 -23.27
CA ARG A 110 -2.00 4.61 -24.69
C ARG A 110 -0.62 3.99 -24.94
N TYR A 111 0.26 3.96 -23.94
CA TYR A 111 1.63 3.42 -24.01
C TYR A 111 1.78 2.05 -23.32
N LEU A 112 0.69 1.45 -22.82
CA LEU A 112 0.70 0.13 -22.15
C LEU A 112 0.76 -1.05 -23.12
N HIS A 113 1.40 -0.90 -24.28
CA HIS A 113 1.63 -2.01 -25.19
C HIS A 113 2.81 -2.86 -24.69
N GLY A 114 2.52 -4.10 -24.30
CA GLY A 114 3.52 -5.12 -23.95
C GLY A 114 3.35 -5.73 -22.55
N LYS A 115 3.54 -7.06 -22.44
CA LYS A 115 3.35 -7.83 -21.19
C LYS A 115 4.11 -7.22 -19.99
N ARG A 116 5.32 -6.71 -20.22
CA ARG A 116 6.16 -6.07 -19.19
C ARG A 116 5.54 -4.78 -18.63
N ASN A 117 5.02 -3.92 -19.51
CA ASN A 117 4.41 -2.65 -19.11
C ASN A 117 3.12 -2.91 -18.32
N VAL A 118 2.37 -3.93 -18.71
CA VAL A 118 1.15 -4.37 -18.00
C VAL A 118 1.50 -4.86 -16.59
N ALA A 119 2.57 -5.65 -16.41
CA ALA A 119 2.99 -6.07 -15.07
C ALA A 119 3.35 -4.88 -14.16
N VAL A 120 4.12 -3.91 -14.66
CA VAL A 120 4.47 -2.72 -13.86
C VAL A 120 3.23 -1.88 -13.56
N ALA A 121 2.31 -1.72 -14.51
CA ALA A 121 1.07 -0.98 -14.30
C ALA A 121 0.15 -1.66 -13.28
N LEU A 122 0.01 -2.99 -13.34
CA LEU A 122 -0.75 -3.77 -12.35
C LEU A 122 -0.11 -3.68 -10.95
N ALA A 123 1.22 -3.77 -10.86
CA ALA A 123 1.92 -3.62 -9.59
C ALA A 123 1.72 -2.22 -8.99
N ASN A 124 1.80 -1.17 -9.80
CA ASN A 124 1.54 0.20 -9.36
C ASN A 124 0.07 0.40 -8.94
N ALA A 125 -0.89 -0.18 -9.67
CA ALA A 125 -2.30 -0.12 -9.31
C ALA A 125 -2.59 -0.82 -7.98
N ALA A 126 -2.01 -2.02 -7.79
CA ALA A 126 -2.13 -2.76 -6.54
C ALA A 126 -1.46 -2.03 -5.37
N GLY A 127 -0.27 -1.45 -5.58
CA GLY A 127 0.42 -0.62 -4.59
C GLY A 127 -0.38 0.64 -4.20
N ALA A 128 -1.00 1.31 -5.18
CA ALA A 128 -1.88 2.45 -4.90
C ALA A 128 -3.13 2.05 -4.12
N GLY A 129 -3.75 0.90 -4.47
CA GLY A 129 -4.88 0.34 -3.73
C GLY A 129 -4.52 0.01 -2.28
N LEU A 130 -3.32 -0.52 -2.05
CA LEU A 130 -2.80 -0.83 -0.72
C LEU A 130 -2.57 0.46 0.11
N ILE A 131 -1.94 1.49 -0.46
CA ILE A 131 -1.75 2.79 0.20
C ILE A 131 -3.11 3.39 0.60
N MET A 132 -4.06 3.37 -0.33
CA MET A 132 -5.41 3.86 -0.09
C MET A 132 -6.08 3.11 1.07
N LEU A 133 -5.93 1.78 1.11
CA LEU A 133 -6.46 0.94 2.19
C LEU A 133 -5.81 1.29 3.55
N VAL A 134 -4.49 1.50 3.59
CA VAL A 134 -3.77 1.92 4.80
C VAL A 134 -4.24 3.30 5.27
N MET A 135 -4.40 4.26 4.35
CA MET A 135 -4.89 5.60 4.69
C MET A 135 -6.31 5.54 5.27
N MET A 136 -7.20 4.74 4.67
CA MET A 136 -8.53 4.50 5.23
C MET A 136 -8.47 3.87 6.63
N ARG A 137 -7.51 2.95 6.87
CA ARG A 137 -7.30 2.31 8.18
C ARG A 137 -6.82 3.30 9.25
N LEU A 138 -5.96 4.25 8.87
CA LEU A 138 -5.47 5.31 9.75
C LEU A 138 -6.58 6.29 10.15
N ILE A 139 -7.45 6.66 9.19
CA ILE A 139 -8.48 7.68 9.44
C ILE A 139 -9.78 7.08 10.02
N SER A 140 -10.05 5.79 9.82
CA SER A 140 -11.19 5.10 10.45
C SER A 140 -10.97 5.00 11.95
N LEU A 141 -11.59 5.93 12.69
CA LEU A 141 -11.50 5.97 14.15
C LEU A 141 -12.83 5.66 14.88
N SER A 142 -13.98 5.50 14.19
CA SER A 142 -15.21 5.15 14.93
C SER A 142 -16.45 4.58 14.20
N GLN A 143 -16.52 4.37 12.87
CA GLN A 143 -17.78 3.87 12.26
C GLN A 143 -17.70 3.01 11.00
N ILE A 144 -16.61 3.05 10.23
CA ILE A 144 -16.41 2.08 9.14
C ILE A 144 -16.09 0.68 9.72
N ASP A 145 -15.81 0.61 11.03
CA ASP A 145 -15.43 -0.60 11.74
C ASP A 145 -16.43 -1.75 11.60
N TRP A 146 -17.72 -1.51 11.38
CA TRP A 146 -18.67 -2.61 11.18
C TRP A 146 -18.52 -3.27 9.80
N PHE A 147 -18.12 -2.52 8.78
CA PHE A 147 -17.90 -3.05 7.42
C PHE A 147 -16.47 -3.55 7.21
N LEU A 148 -15.50 -2.97 7.93
CA LEU A 148 -14.08 -3.32 7.88
C LEU A 148 -13.66 -4.39 8.92
N PHE A 149 -14.37 -4.50 10.05
CA PHE A 149 -14.20 -5.52 11.10
C PHE A 149 -15.45 -6.39 11.33
N GLY A 150 -16.38 -6.42 10.37
CA GLY A 150 -17.40 -7.47 10.31
C GLY A 150 -16.77 -8.87 10.32
N PRO A 151 -17.55 -9.95 10.50
CA PRO A 151 -17.02 -11.32 10.66
C PRO A 151 -16.08 -11.76 9.53
N LEU A 152 -16.26 -11.17 8.34
CA LEU A 152 -15.29 -11.20 7.26
C LEU A 152 -14.34 -10.00 7.39
N LYS A 153 -13.12 -10.26 7.88
CA LYS A 153 -11.98 -9.31 7.93
C LYS A 153 -11.53 -8.92 6.50
N LEU A 154 -12.40 -8.25 5.74
CA LEU A 154 -12.20 -7.85 4.34
C LEU A 154 -10.93 -7.03 4.14
N ASN A 155 -10.56 -6.23 5.15
CA ASN A 155 -9.28 -5.55 5.19
C ASN A 155 -8.09 -6.47 5.00
N TRP A 156 -8.05 -7.58 5.75
CA TRP A 156 -6.94 -8.51 5.70
C TRP A 156 -6.88 -9.21 4.36
N ILE A 157 -8.04 -9.56 3.80
CA ILE A 157 -8.13 -10.19 2.49
C ILE A 157 -7.65 -9.23 1.39
N ALA A 158 -8.06 -7.96 1.44
CA ALA A 158 -7.63 -6.96 0.47
C ALA A 158 -6.14 -6.62 0.62
N ASP A 159 -5.63 -6.50 1.84
CA ASP A 159 -4.21 -6.25 2.14
C ASP A 159 -3.31 -7.38 1.62
N LEU A 160 -3.72 -8.63 1.88
CA LEU A 160 -3.07 -9.82 1.32
C LEU A 160 -3.20 -9.86 -0.20
N GLY A 161 -4.39 -9.60 -0.74
CA GLY A 161 -4.67 -9.62 -2.18
C GLY A 161 -3.78 -8.63 -2.94
N PHE A 162 -3.67 -7.39 -2.47
CA PHE A 162 -2.77 -6.40 -3.07
C PHE A 162 -1.31 -6.78 -2.93
N SER A 163 -0.88 -7.28 -1.76
CA SER A 163 0.50 -7.73 -1.54
C SER A 163 0.88 -8.89 -2.48
N PHE A 164 0.01 -9.89 -2.62
CA PHE A 164 0.19 -11.00 -3.55
C PHE A 164 0.12 -10.55 -5.00
N ALA A 165 -0.75 -9.60 -5.35
CA ALA A 165 -0.79 -9.05 -6.71
C ALA A 165 0.51 -8.34 -7.08
N VAL A 166 1.08 -7.53 -6.17
CA VAL A 166 2.39 -6.88 -6.39
C VAL A 166 3.51 -7.91 -6.52
N SER A 167 3.55 -8.90 -5.64
CA SER A 167 4.56 -9.96 -5.68
C SER A 167 4.46 -10.84 -6.91
N GLY A 168 3.24 -11.25 -7.30
CA GLY A 168 2.99 -12.01 -8.52
C GLY A 168 3.38 -11.23 -9.77
N ALA A 169 3.09 -9.92 -9.81
CA ALA A 169 3.49 -9.05 -10.90
C ALA A 169 5.01 -8.86 -10.96
N SER A 170 5.70 -8.72 -9.82
CA SER A 170 7.16 -8.56 -9.76
C SER A 170 7.90 -9.83 -10.21
N ILE A 171 7.46 -11.00 -9.74
CA ILE A 171 8.02 -12.29 -10.15
C ILE A 171 7.78 -12.54 -11.64
N SER A 172 6.56 -12.33 -12.12
CA SER A 172 6.23 -12.46 -13.55
C SER A 172 7.06 -11.52 -14.42
N TYR A 173 7.29 -10.28 -13.95
CA TYR A 173 8.14 -9.31 -14.62
C TYR A 173 9.59 -9.80 -14.70
N VAL A 174 10.17 -10.25 -13.60
CA VAL A 174 11.54 -10.80 -13.56
C VAL A 174 11.66 -11.96 -14.56
N TRP A 175 10.71 -12.89 -14.56
CA TRP A 175 10.71 -14.05 -15.45
C TRP A 175 10.63 -13.68 -16.94
N TRP A 176 9.81 -12.68 -17.31
CA TRP A 176 9.74 -12.19 -18.70
C TRP A 176 10.97 -11.38 -19.13
N VAL A 177 11.67 -10.78 -18.17
CA VAL A 177 12.88 -10.00 -18.43
C VAL A 177 14.09 -10.92 -18.54
N SER A 178 14.20 -11.95 -17.70
CA SER A 178 15.32 -12.90 -17.69
C SER A 178 15.29 -13.89 -18.87
N ARG A 179 14.11 -14.32 -19.35
CA ARG A 179 14.00 -15.25 -20.50
C ARG A 179 14.43 -14.69 -21.87
N ARG A 180 14.80 -13.40 -21.96
CA ARG A 180 15.26 -12.78 -23.21
C ARG A 180 16.78 -12.55 -23.25
N PHE A 181 17.50 -13.04 -22.24
CA PHE A 181 18.95 -13.25 -22.27
C PHE A 181 19.20 -14.74 -22.48
#